data_AF-A0A0N0JHN4-F1
#
_entry.id   AF-A0A0N0JHN4-F1
#
_cell.length_a   1.000
_cell.length_b   1.000
_cell.length_c   1.000
_cell.angle_alpha   90.00
_cell.angle_beta   90.00
_cell.angle_gamma   90.00
#
_symmetry.space_group_name_H-M   'P 1'
#
loop_
_entity.id
_entity.type
_entity.pdbx_description
1 polymer ?
#
loop_
_entity_poly.entity_id
_entity_poly.type
_entity_poly.pdbx_seq_one_letter_code
_entity_poly.pdbx_strand_id
1 'polypeptide(L)' 'MRLVDAWPRDTRRERALFEKLKDAYVKARYSKHYRISKEDLLWLAERVEKLGQLVQDVCQERLALLASEVREAG' A
#
# COMPACT_ATOMS: atom_id res chain seq x y z
N MET A 1 -9.22 -7.95 8.18
CA MET A 1 -8.65 -6.58 8.08
C MET A 1 -7.29 -6.56 7.34
N ARG A 2 -7.07 -7.44 6.34
CA ARG A 2 -5.72 -7.71 5.76
C ARG A 2 -5.02 -6.51 5.14
N LEU A 3 -5.74 -5.66 4.40
CA LEU A 3 -5.12 -4.50 3.74
C LEU A 3 -4.65 -3.42 4.72
N VAL A 4 -5.27 -3.34 5.91
CA VAL A 4 -4.89 -2.35 6.93
C VAL A 4 -3.51 -2.66 7.50
N ASP A 5 -3.11 -3.93 7.53
CA ASP A 5 -1.82 -4.40 8.04
C ASP A 5 -0.61 -3.94 7.19
N ALA A 6 -0.87 -3.49 5.96
CA ALA A 6 0.15 -2.86 5.12
C ALA A 6 0.50 -1.45 5.60
N TRP A 7 -0.37 -0.79 6.38
CA TRP A 7 -0.18 0.59 6.81
C TRP A 7 -0.40 0.76 8.32
N PRO A 8 0.62 0.48 9.15
CA PRO A 8 0.52 0.62 10.60
C PRO A 8 0.30 2.08 10.99
N ARG A 9 -0.38 2.30 12.11
CA ARG A 9 -0.73 3.63 12.63
C ARG A 9 -0.43 3.76 14.11
N ASP A 10 0.39 2.88 14.65
CA ASP A 10 0.68 2.78 16.08
C ASP A 10 1.52 3.96 16.54
N THR A 11 2.46 4.39 15.69
CA THR A 11 3.39 5.48 16.01
C THR A 11 3.03 6.78 15.28
N ARG A 12 3.44 7.90 15.87
CA ARG A 12 3.32 9.22 15.25
C ARG A 12 4.14 9.31 13.96
N ARG A 13 5.28 8.59 13.89
CA ARG A 13 6.14 8.50 12.71
C ARG A 13 5.43 7.86 11.53
N GLU A 14 4.79 6.71 11.73
CA GLU A 14 4.07 6.00 10.67
C GLU A 14 2.93 6.83 10.07
N ARG A 15 2.15 7.50 10.94
CA ARG A 15 1.08 8.42 10.51
C ARG A 15 1.65 9.60 9.72
N ALA A 16 2.76 10.19 10.16
CA ALA A 16 3.41 11.29 9.45
C ALA A 16 3.98 10.86 8.09
N LEU A 17 4.55 9.65 7.99
CA LEU A 17 5.07 9.12 6.73
C LEU A 17 3.95 8.87 5.71
N PHE A 18 2.79 8.38 6.15
CA PHE A 18 1.62 8.27 5.28
C PHE A 18 1.19 9.61 4.70
N GLU A 19 1.07 10.64 5.55
CA GLU A 19 0.69 11.98 5.09
C GLU A 19 1.76 12.57 4.17
N LYS A 20 3.05 12.31 4.45
CA LYS A 20 4.17 12.72 3.59
C LYS A 20 4.15 12.06 2.22
N LEU A 21 3.70 10.80 2.14
CA LEU A 21 3.46 10.09 0.87
C LEU A 21 2.28 10.70 0.11
N LYS A 22 1.17 10.99 0.78
CA LYS A 22 0.01 11.67 0.15
C LYS A 22 0.39 13.04 -0.40
N ASP A 23 1.11 13.82 0.38
CA ASP A 23 1.63 15.14 0.01
C ASP A 23 2.55 15.07 -1.21
N ALA A 24 3.32 13.99 -1.36
CA ALA A 24 4.26 13.80 -2.46
C ALA A 24 3.58 13.90 -3.83
N TYR A 25 2.33 13.45 -3.96
CA TYR A 25 1.59 13.43 -5.22
C TYR A 25 1.56 14.79 -5.93
N VAL A 26 1.44 15.87 -5.15
CA VAL A 26 1.46 17.25 -5.66
C VAL A 26 2.80 17.91 -5.38
N LYS A 27 3.26 17.86 -4.12
CA LYS A 27 4.40 18.67 -3.67
C LYS A 27 5.73 18.23 -4.27
N ALA A 28 5.92 16.95 -4.57
CA ALA A 28 7.18 16.47 -5.16
C ALA A 28 7.42 17.04 -6.57
N ARG A 29 6.35 17.42 -7.30
CA ARG A 29 6.45 18.00 -8.65
C ARG A 29 6.55 19.52 -8.64
N TYR A 30 5.87 20.18 -7.71
CA TYR A 30 5.65 21.64 -7.77
C TYR A 30 6.31 22.43 -6.62
N SER A 31 6.75 21.77 -5.55
CA SER A 31 7.33 22.44 -4.39
C SER A 31 8.84 22.23 -4.29
N LYS A 32 9.60 23.33 -4.30
CA LYS A 32 11.04 23.33 -3.99
C LYS A 32 11.35 22.98 -2.53
N HIS A 33 10.35 23.03 -1.66
CA HIS A 33 10.47 22.76 -0.23
C HIS A 33 10.13 21.32 0.15
N TYR A 34 9.65 20.50 -0.79
CA TYR A 34 9.39 19.10 -0.51
C TYR A 34 10.71 18.35 -0.31
N ARG A 35 10.88 17.77 0.88
CA ARG A 35 12.06 16.97 1.25
C ARG A 35 11.60 15.67 1.89
N ILE A 36 12.18 14.58 1.42
CA ILE A 36 12.03 13.25 2.01
C ILE A 36 13.41 12.63 2.19
N SER A 37 13.64 11.99 3.33
CA SER A 37 14.91 11.31 3.59
C SER A 37 14.93 9.98 2.83
N LYS A 38 16.12 9.45 2.56
CA LYS A 38 16.27 8.12 1.96
C LYS A 38 15.65 7.04 2.85
N GLU A 39 15.82 7.13 4.16
CA GLU A 39 15.25 6.20 5.14
C GLU A 39 13.72 6.19 5.09
N ASP A 40 13.10 7.38 5.08
CA ASP A 40 11.64 7.53 4.97
C ASP A 40 11.13 6.93 3.66
N LEU A 41 11.84 7.18 2.55
CA LEU A 41 11.46 6.68 1.24
C LEU A 41 11.55 5.15 1.17
N LEU A 42 12.61 4.55 1.71
CA LEU A 42 12.77 3.10 1.78
C LEU A 42 11.67 2.47 2.62
N TRP A 43 11.38 3.05 3.78
CA TRP A 43 10.28 2.58 4.62
C TRP A 43 8.94 2.61 3.88
N LEU A 44 8.64 3.71 3.16
CA LEU A 44 7.43 3.81 2.35
C LEU A 44 7.38 2.78 1.22
N ALA A 45 8.52 2.52 0.56
CA ALA A 45 8.61 1.51 -0.49
C ALA A 45 8.26 0.12 0.04
N GLU A 46 8.81 -0.28 1.20
CA GLU A 46 8.47 -1.55 1.85
C GLU A 46 6.97 -1.65 2.19
N ARG A 47 6.34 -0.56 2.64
CA ARG A 47 4.91 -0.56 2.92
C ARG A 47 4.07 -0.73 1.65
N VAL A 48 4.47 -0.08 0.56
CA VAL A 48 3.81 -0.22 -0.75
C VAL A 48 3.96 -1.63 -1.30
N GLU A 49 5.15 -2.23 -1.19
CA GLU A 49 5.38 -3.62 -1.60
C GLU A 49 4.51 -4.60 -0.80
N LYS A 50 4.46 -4.44 0.53
CA LYS A 50 3.58 -5.24 1.39
C LYS A 50 2.10 -5.08 1.00
N LEU A 51 1.66 -3.87 0.69
CA LEU A 51 0.29 -3.65 0.19
C LEU A 51 0.05 -4.39 -1.13
N GLY A 52 1.00 -4.32 -2.06
CA GLY A 52 0.94 -5.02 -3.34
C GLY A 52 0.74 -6.53 -3.18
N GLN A 53 1.53 -7.15 -2.29
CA GLN A 53 1.39 -8.59 -2.00
C GLN A 53 0.01 -8.93 -1.43
N LEU A 54 -0.47 -8.16 -0.43
CA LEU A 54 -1.78 -8.42 0.18
C LEU A 54 -2.93 -8.27 -0.82
N VAL A 55 -2.84 -7.30 -1.74
CA VAL A 55 -3.82 -7.12 -2.81
C VAL A 55 -3.75 -8.30 -3.78
N GLN A 56 -2.55 -8.72 -4.18
CA GLN A 56 -2.36 -9.86 -5.07
C GLN A 56 -2.99 -11.13 -4.49
N ASP A 57 -2.73 -11.44 -3.22
CA ASP A 57 -3.29 -12.62 -2.55
C ASP A 57 -4.83 -12.59 -2.56
N VAL A 58 -5.42 -11.45 -2.20
CA VAL A 58 -6.89 -11.27 -2.18
C VAL A 58 -7.48 -11.44 -3.58
N CYS A 59 -6.82 -10.89 -4.60
CA CYS A 59 -7.24 -11.05 -5.99
C CYS A 59 -7.16 -12.52 -6.44
N GLN A 60 -6.07 -13.22 -6.13
CA GLN A 60 -5.88 -14.62 -6.49
C GLN A 60 -6.91 -15.53 -5.81
N GLU A 61 -7.19 -15.31 -4.52
CA GLU A 61 -8.25 -16.02 -3.79
C GLU A 61 -9.61 -15.82 -4.47
N ARG A 62 -9.95 -14.58 -4.83
CA ARG A 62 -11.22 -14.28 -5.49
C ARG A 62 -11.33 -14.94 -6.87
N LEU A 63 -10.25 -14.93 -7.65
CA LEU A 63 -10.22 -15.58 -8.95
C LEU A 63 -10.36 -17.11 -8.83
N ALA A 64 -9.74 -17.73 -7.83
CA ALA A 64 -9.86 -19.16 -7.58
C ALA A 64 -11.31 -19.56 -7.23
N LEU A 65 -11.98 -18.78 -6.38
CA LEU A 65 -13.38 -18.97 -6.02
C LEU A 65 -14.31 -18.83 -7.24
N LEU A 66 -14.12 -17.78 -8.04
CA LEU A 66 -14.92 -17.60 -9.26
C LEU A 66 -14.70 -18.76 -10.24
N ALA A 67 -13.46 -19.27 -10.35
CA ALA A 67 -13.16 -20.40 -11.21
C ALA A 67 -13.78 -21.71 -10.71
N SER A 68 -13.91 -21.93 -9.39
CA SER A 68 -14.63 -23.10 -8.87
C SER A 68 -16.13 -22.99 -9.08
N GLU A 69 -16.73 -21.81 -8.83
CA GLU A 69 -18.15 -21.57 -9.07
C GLU A 69 -18.54 -21.87 -10.53
N VAL A 70 -17.72 -21.46 -11.49
CA VAL A 70 -17.93 -21.74 -12.91
C VAL A 70 -17.84 -23.25 -13.22
N ARG A 71 -16.92 -23.98 -12.59
CA ARG A 71 -16.75 -25.43 -12.80
C ARG A 71 -17.88 -26.25 -12.18
N GLU A 72 -18.46 -25.79 -11.08
CA GLU A 72 -19.57 -26.48 -10.40
C GLU A 72 -20.92 -26.20 -11.05
N ALA A 73 -21.05 -25.09 -11.79
CA ALA A 73 -22.27 -24.69 -12.49
C ALA A 73 -22.44 -25.32 -13.89
N GLY A 74 -21.40 -25.98 -14.42
CA GLY A 74 -21.41 -26.65 -15.74
C GLY A 74 -21.44 -28.16 -15.61
#